data_AF-A0A1V6XEG5-F1
#
_entry.id   AF-A0A1V6XEG5-F1
#
_cell.length_a   1.000
_cell.length_b   1.000
_cell.length_c   1.000
_cell.angle_alpha   90.00
_cell.angle_beta   90.00
_cell.angle_gamma   90.00
#
_symmetry.space_group_name_H-M   'P 1'
#
loop_
_entity.id
_entity.type
_entity.pdbx_description
1 polymer ?
#
loop_
_entity_poly.entity_id
_entity_poly.type
_entity_poly.pdbx_seq_one_letter_code
_entity_poly.pdbx_strand_id
1 'polypeptide(L)'
;MLASWHQTCDHGPFGFHLRELPAVRSLYFSNKPFNCIFVTMGGGGKIPYPKEVWSPSGGWYAQPANWRANTAIMGAFVIGVAAVAFSISADREYRDKMPEPGRFFPSRYWSRQIREHEQQQAAKNDS
;
A
#
# COMPACT_ATOMS: atom_id res chain seq x y z
N MET A 1 -8.95 -32.62 5.38
CA MET A 1 -8.06 -33.30 6.35
C MET A 1 -7.14 -32.23 6.94
N LEU A 2 -7.63 -31.41 7.87
CA LEU A 2 -7.41 -31.54 9.32
C LEU A 2 -5.94 -31.80 9.68
N ALA A 3 -5.12 -30.74 9.67
CA ALA A 3 -3.86 -30.74 10.40
C ALA A 3 -4.17 -30.42 11.87
N SER A 4 -3.99 -31.45 12.68
CA SER A 4 -4.18 -31.51 14.12
C SER A 4 -3.35 -30.43 14.83
N TRP A 5 -4.01 -29.53 15.55
CA TRP A 5 -3.35 -28.69 16.56
C TRP A 5 -3.14 -29.54 17.81
N HIS A 6 -1.91 -29.98 18.04
CA HIS A 6 -1.54 -30.56 19.32
C HIS A 6 -1.37 -29.42 20.33
N GLN A 7 -2.38 -29.23 21.16
CA GLN A 7 -2.34 -28.39 22.34
C GLN A 7 -1.71 -29.22 23.47
N THR A 8 -0.40 -29.13 23.64
CA THR A 8 0.26 -29.68 24.83
C THR A 8 0.02 -28.72 26.00
N CYS A 9 -1.06 -28.98 26.74
CA CYS A 9 -1.19 -28.58 28.12
C CYS A 9 -0.18 -29.39 28.94
N ASP A 10 0.98 -28.82 29.29
CA ASP A 10 1.86 -29.46 30.26
C ASP A 10 1.29 -29.31 31.66
N HIS A 11 0.82 -30.45 32.17
CA HIS A 11 0.45 -30.69 33.54
C HIS A 11 1.72 -31.00 34.35
N GLY A 12 1.90 -30.36 35.52
CA GLY A 12 3.04 -30.57 36.43
C GLY A 12 3.15 -31.99 37.00
N PRO A 13 4.22 -32.32 37.78
CA PRO A 13 4.03 -32.43 39.24
C PRO A 13 5.29 -32.15 40.10
N PHE A 14 5.14 -32.25 41.44
CA PHE A 14 6.11 -32.13 42.55
C PHE A 14 6.34 -30.69 43.09
N GLY A 15 6.06 -30.32 44.35
CA GLY A 15 5.53 -31.02 45.51
C GLY A 15 6.13 -30.44 46.82
N PHE A 16 5.27 -29.87 47.68
CA PHE A 16 5.32 -29.80 49.17
C PHE A 16 6.51 -29.07 49.86
N HIS A 17 6.40 -28.31 50.96
CA HIS A 17 5.32 -27.90 51.88
C HIS A 17 5.89 -26.85 52.86
N LEU A 18 5.02 -25.98 53.40
CA LEU A 18 5.04 -25.31 54.72
C LEU A 18 5.09 -23.78 54.66
N ARG A 19 3.92 -23.14 54.80
CA ARG A 19 3.60 -22.31 55.98
C ARG A 19 2.13 -21.89 55.93
N GLU A 20 1.35 -22.52 56.82
CA GLU A 20 0.01 -22.13 57.25
C GLU A 20 0.02 -20.71 57.86
N LEU A 21 -0.88 -19.82 57.43
CA LEU A 21 -1.56 -18.84 58.29
C LEU A 21 -2.92 -18.43 57.67
N PRO A 22 -3.97 -18.21 58.49
CA PRO A 22 -5.36 -18.26 58.07
C PRO A 22 -5.96 -16.89 57.68
N ALA A 23 -7.01 -16.98 56.85
CA ALA A 23 -8.19 -16.12 56.86
C ALA A 23 -8.04 -14.62 56.54
N VAL A 24 -8.27 -14.25 55.27
CA VAL A 24 -9.23 -13.16 54.92
C VAL A 24 -9.95 -13.51 53.62
N ARG A 25 -11.20 -13.92 53.79
CA ARG A 25 -12.27 -13.94 52.79
C ARG A 25 -12.80 -12.53 52.64
N SER A 26 -12.62 -11.86 51.50
CA SER A 26 -13.63 -10.93 50.97
C SER A 26 -13.22 -10.30 49.65
N LEU A 27 -14.15 -10.36 48.70
CA LEU A 27 -14.42 -9.37 47.66
C LEU A 27 -13.29 -9.09 46.66
N TYR A 28 -13.46 -9.54 45.43
CA TYR A 28 -13.50 -8.64 44.27
C TYR A 28 -14.03 -9.43 43.06
N PHE A 29 -15.36 -9.48 42.95
CA PHE A 29 -16.04 -9.82 41.71
C PHE A 29 -15.84 -8.64 40.75
N SER A 30 -14.71 -8.62 40.04
CA SER A 30 -14.42 -7.62 39.01
C SER A 30 -14.68 -8.22 37.63
N ASN A 31 -15.88 -7.98 37.13
CA ASN A 31 -16.19 -8.09 35.70
C ASN A 31 -15.24 -7.16 34.92
N LYS A 32 -14.18 -7.71 34.35
CA LYS A 32 -13.42 -7.03 33.29
C LYS A 32 -13.91 -7.60 31.97
N PRO A 33 -14.52 -6.80 31.08
CA PRO A 33 -14.86 -7.28 29.74
C PRO A 33 -13.55 -7.64 29.03
N PHE A 34 -13.53 -8.82 28.42
CA PHE A 34 -12.48 -9.28 27.53
C PHE A 34 -12.34 -8.26 26.39
N ASN A 35 -11.47 -7.27 26.58
CA ASN A 35 -10.89 -6.54 25.48
C ASN A 35 -9.95 -7.54 24.80
N CYS A 36 -10.39 -8.10 23.67
CA CYS A 36 -9.47 -8.62 22.68
C CYS A 36 -8.53 -7.48 22.34
N ILE A 37 -7.35 -7.50 22.95
CA ILE A 37 -6.24 -6.65 22.57
C ILE A 37 -6.01 -6.94 21.10
N PHE A 38 -6.36 -5.96 20.27
CA PHE A 38 -5.89 -5.85 18.90
C PHE A 38 -4.37 -5.91 19.01
N VAL A 39 -3.76 -7.07 18.74
CA VAL A 39 -2.30 -7.18 18.68
C VAL A 39 -1.88 -6.34 17.48
N THR A 40 -1.45 -5.11 17.74
CA THR A 40 -0.58 -4.39 16.81
C THR A 40 0.62 -5.29 16.55
N MET A 41 0.83 -5.70 15.30
CA MET A 41 2.07 -6.34 14.83
C MET A 41 3.22 -5.32 14.95
N GLY A 42 3.64 -5.06 16.18
CA GLY A 42 4.68 -4.11 16.53
C GLY A 42 6.04 -4.67 16.17
N GLY A 43 6.78 -3.94 15.32
CA GLY A 43 8.13 -4.31 14.91
C GLY A 43 8.99 -4.66 16.13
N GLY A 44 9.73 -5.77 16.01
CA GLY A 44 10.64 -6.26 17.05
C GLY A 44 11.65 -5.20 17.49
N GLY A 45 12.26 -5.42 18.66
CA GLY A 45 13.13 -4.46 19.33
C GLY A 45 14.16 -3.82 18.39
N LYS A 46 14.22 -2.48 18.38
CA LYS A 46 15.17 -1.72 17.56
C LYS A 46 16.57 -1.83 18.17
N ILE A 47 17.52 -2.36 17.40
CA ILE A 47 18.95 -2.31 17.73
C ILE A 47 19.41 -0.85 17.67
N PRO A 48 20.20 -0.33 18.63
CA PRO A 48 20.70 1.04 18.56
C PRO A 48 21.55 1.26 17.31
N TYR A 49 21.31 2.39 16.63
CA TYR A 49 22.03 2.80 15.42
C TYR A 49 22.43 4.27 15.51
N PRO A 50 23.50 4.69 14.81
CA PRO A 50 23.90 6.09 14.74
C PRO A 50 22.83 6.91 14.02
N LYS A 51 22.40 8.01 14.64
CA LYS A 51 21.29 8.88 14.18
C LYS A 51 21.77 10.05 13.31
N GLU A 52 23.05 10.39 13.44
CA GLU A 52 23.77 11.43 12.70
C GLU A 52 24.11 11.02 11.27
N VAL A 53 24.01 9.73 10.92
CA VAL A 53 24.33 9.25 9.57
C VAL A 53 23.11 9.41 8.67
N TRP A 54 23.22 10.30 7.69
CA TRP A 54 22.22 10.46 6.64
C TRP A 54 22.57 9.59 5.42
N SER A 55 21.57 8.93 4.86
CA SER A 55 21.67 8.21 3.59
C SER A 55 20.48 8.56 2.71
N PRO A 56 20.69 8.75 1.39
CA PRO A 56 19.65 9.21 0.47
C PRO A 56 18.47 8.23 0.35
N SER A 57 18.70 6.93 0.57
CA SER A 57 17.69 5.87 0.51
C SER A 57 16.90 5.67 1.81
N GLY A 58 17.20 6.44 2.86
CA GLY A 58 16.73 6.18 4.22
C GLY A 58 17.70 5.30 5.02
N GLY A 59 17.68 5.47 6.35
CA GLY A 59 18.54 4.75 7.29
C GLY A 59 17.84 3.59 8.01
N TRP A 60 18.37 3.21 9.17
CA TRP A 60 17.77 2.15 9.99
C TRP A 60 16.36 2.50 10.46
N TYR A 61 15.40 1.60 10.19
CA TYR A 61 13.99 1.73 10.57
C TYR A 61 13.36 3.08 10.18
N ALA A 62 13.67 3.57 8.97
CA ALA A 62 13.16 4.83 8.47
C ALA A 62 11.63 4.81 8.37
N GLN A 63 10.97 5.52 9.28
CA GLN A 63 9.52 5.66 9.31
C GLN A 63 9.18 7.13 9.57
N PRO A 64 9.34 8.00 8.54
CA PRO A 64 9.06 9.42 8.68
C PRO A 64 7.57 9.62 8.95
N ALA A 65 7.24 10.51 9.90
CA ALA A 65 5.85 10.79 10.28
C ALA A 65 4.98 11.22 9.08
N ASN A 66 5.58 11.87 8.08
CA ASN A 66 4.89 12.43 6.91
C ASN A 66 5.03 11.58 5.63
N TRP A 67 5.23 10.25 5.75
CA TRP A 67 5.44 9.38 4.58
C TRP A 67 4.34 9.52 3.52
N ARG A 68 3.07 9.68 3.92
CA ARG A 68 1.92 9.81 3.01
C ARG A 68 2.01 11.06 2.13
N ALA A 69 2.33 12.21 2.75
CA ALA A 69 2.44 13.47 2.03
C ALA A 69 3.63 13.45 1.08
N ASN A 70 4.79 12.93 1.51
CA ASN A 70 5.98 12.87 0.68
C ASN A 70 5.78 11.96 -0.54
N THR A 71 5.13 10.81 -0.38
CA THR A 71 4.78 9.94 -1.51
C THR A 71 3.72 10.56 -2.41
N ALA A 72 2.75 11.30 -1.87
CA ALA A 72 1.76 12.00 -2.67
C ALA A 72 2.42 13.09 -3.55
N ILE A 73 3.36 13.86 -3.00
CA ILE A 73 4.11 14.88 -3.75
C ILE A 73 4.94 14.24 -4.86
N MET A 74 5.71 13.19 -4.54
CA MET A 74 6.52 12.50 -5.54
C MET A 74 5.66 11.81 -6.62
N GLY A 75 4.54 11.20 -6.22
CA GLY A 75 3.58 10.61 -7.15
C GLY A 75 2.98 11.65 -8.09
N ALA A 76 2.57 12.80 -7.57
CA ALA A 76 2.06 13.91 -8.38
C ALA A 76 3.12 14.43 -9.36
N PHE A 77 4.38 14.54 -8.92
CA PHE A 77 5.48 14.94 -9.79
C PHE A 77 5.70 13.96 -10.95
N VAL A 78 5.78 12.66 -10.65
CA VAL A 78 5.97 11.62 -11.68
C VAL A 78 4.83 11.62 -12.69
N ILE A 79 3.59 11.69 -12.21
CA ILE A 79 2.39 11.74 -13.08
C ILE A 79 2.40 13.02 -13.92
N GLY A 80 2.76 14.16 -13.34
CA GLY A 80 2.84 15.44 -14.04
C GLY A 80 3.83 15.39 -15.19
N VAL A 81 5.05 14.89 -14.94
CA VAL A 81 6.08 14.73 -15.98
C VAL A 81 5.63 13.76 -17.06
N ALA A 82 5.07 12.62 -16.67
CA ALA A 82 4.58 11.62 -17.62
C ALA A 82 3.45 12.17 -18.50
N ALA A 83 2.51 12.95 -17.95
CA ALA A 83 1.41 13.54 -18.69
C ALA A 83 1.90 14.57 -19.73
N VAL A 84 2.89 15.40 -19.38
CA VAL A 84 3.49 16.36 -20.32
C VAL A 84 4.22 15.63 -21.44
N ALA A 85 5.07 14.65 -21.09
CA ALA A 85 5.79 13.85 -22.08
C ALA A 85 4.83 13.10 -23.01
N PHE A 86 3.76 12.53 -22.47
CA PHE A 86 2.70 11.88 -23.24
C PHE A 86 1.98 12.84 -24.18
N SER A 87 1.60 14.03 -23.71
CA SER A 87 0.90 15.03 -24.53
C SER A 87 1.77 15.49 -25.71
N ILE A 88 3.07 15.72 -25.47
CA ILE A 88 4.02 16.07 -26.51
C ILE A 88 4.21 14.91 -27.50
N SER A 89 4.31 13.68 -26.99
CA SER A 89 4.45 12.50 -27.83
C SER A 89 3.24 12.30 -28.74
N ALA A 90 2.01 12.52 -28.22
CA ALA A 90 0.78 12.37 -28.98
C ALA A 90 0.58 13.45 -30.05
N ASP A 91 1.10 14.67 -29.83
CA ASP A 91 1.09 15.75 -30.83
C ASP A 91 2.14 15.52 -31.94
N ARG A 92 3.28 14.91 -31.58
CA ARG A 92 4.38 14.62 -32.51
C ARG A 92 4.22 13.30 -33.28
N GLU A 93 3.21 12.50 -32.99
CA GLU A 93 2.98 11.25 -33.71
C GLU A 93 2.56 11.56 -35.16
N TYR A 94 3.41 11.16 -36.11
CA TYR A 94 3.15 11.24 -37.54
C TYR A 94 3.11 9.84 -38.16
N ARG A 95 2.15 9.64 -39.07
CA ARG A 95 1.81 8.37 -39.69
C ARG A 95 1.55 8.57 -41.19
N ASP A 96 2.31 7.87 -42.04
CA ASP A 96 2.18 7.99 -43.50
C ASP A 96 0.88 7.39 -44.05
N LYS A 97 0.36 6.35 -43.38
CA LYS A 97 -0.87 5.65 -43.78
C LYS A 97 -1.94 5.76 -42.70
N MET A 98 -3.02 6.44 -43.07
CA MET A 98 -4.20 6.55 -42.24
C MET A 98 -4.95 5.21 -42.15
N PRO A 99 -5.48 4.86 -40.96
CA PRO A 99 -6.18 3.60 -40.75
C PRO A 99 -7.51 3.56 -41.49
N GLU A 100 -7.94 2.35 -41.84
CA GLU A 100 -9.23 2.11 -42.52
C GLU A 100 -10.42 2.47 -41.62
N PRO A 101 -11.50 3.06 -42.19
CA PRO A 101 -12.73 3.35 -41.46
C PRO A 101 -13.31 2.07 -40.82
N GLY A 102 -13.67 2.13 -39.54
CA GLY A 102 -14.32 1.02 -38.81
C GLY A 102 -13.40 0.11 -37.99
N ARG A 103 -12.07 0.20 -38.14
CA ARG A 103 -11.13 -0.58 -37.31
C ARG A 103 -10.86 0.09 -35.96
N PHE A 104 -10.88 -0.65 -34.86
CA PHE A 104 -10.58 -0.13 -33.52
C PHE A 104 -9.07 -0.08 -33.26
N PHE A 105 -8.59 1.04 -32.71
CA PHE A 105 -7.25 1.20 -32.16
C PHE A 105 -7.26 2.30 -31.10
N PRO A 106 -6.49 2.16 -30.00
CA PRO A 106 -6.62 3.04 -28.84
C PRO A 106 -6.04 4.43 -29.09
N SER A 107 -5.03 4.56 -29.96
CA SER A 107 -4.41 5.85 -30.26
C SER A 107 -5.31 6.85 -31.00
N ARG A 108 -6.46 6.37 -31.53
CA ARG A 108 -7.50 7.23 -32.14
C ARG A 108 -7.92 8.39 -31.23
N TYR A 109 -7.95 8.16 -29.92
CA TYR A 109 -8.47 9.13 -28.97
C TYR A 109 -7.49 10.27 -28.64
N TRP A 110 -6.18 10.06 -28.80
CA TRP A 110 -5.17 11.02 -28.36
C TRP A 110 -4.24 11.51 -29.46
N SER A 111 -3.97 10.73 -30.50
CA SER A 111 -3.06 11.12 -31.58
C SER A 111 -3.66 12.24 -32.42
N ARG A 112 -2.95 13.36 -32.55
CA ARG A 112 -3.44 14.56 -33.22
C ARG A 112 -3.81 14.32 -34.68
N GLN A 113 -2.91 13.70 -35.43
CA GLN A 113 -3.09 13.48 -36.87
C GLN A 113 -4.37 12.68 -37.18
N ILE A 114 -4.70 11.70 -36.35
CA ILE A 114 -5.88 10.84 -36.54
C ILE A 114 -7.16 11.62 -36.29
N ARG A 115 -7.21 12.38 -35.19
CA ARG A 115 -8.37 13.21 -34.84
C ARG A 115 -8.67 14.24 -35.92
N GLU A 116 -7.65 14.92 -36.43
CA GLU A 116 -7.81 15.92 -37.50
C GLU A 116 -8.29 15.29 -38.81
N HIS A 117 -7.74 14.13 -39.17
CA HIS A 117 -8.15 13.40 -40.38
C HIS A 117 -9.59 12.89 -40.28
N GLU A 118 -10.02 12.35 -39.14
CA GLU A 118 -11.39 11.88 -38.95
C GLU A 118 -12.41 13.04 -38.96
N GLN A 119 -12.06 14.20 -38.40
CA GLN A 119 -12.88 15.41 -38.48
C GLN A 119 -13.06 15.89 -39.93
N GLN A 120 -11.99 15.87 -40.73
CA GLN A 120 -12.06 16.25 -42.15
C GLN A 120 -12.89 15.27 -42.98
N GLN A 121 -12.84 13.97 -42.67
CA GLN A 121 -13.67 12.97 -43.33
C GLN A 121 -15.16 13.17 -43.00
N ALA A 122 -15.49 13.44 -41.72
CA ALA A 122 -16.84 13.73 -41.29
C ALA A 122 -17.43 14.95 -42.03
N ALA A 123 -16.70 16.07 -42.05
CA ALA A 123 -17.13 17.29 -42.73
C ALA A 123 -17.39 17.10 -44.24
N LYS A 124 -16.63 16.21 -44.89
CA LYS A 124 -16.83 15.87 -46.32
C LYS A 124 -18.05 15.00 -46.57
N ASN A 125 -18.40 14.12 -45.62
CA ASN A 125 -19.58 13.26 -45.74
C ASN A 125 -20.89 14.03 -45.47
N ASP A 126 -20.80 15.14 -44.72
CA ASP A 126 -21.94 16.01 -44.40
C ASP A 126 -22.23 17.07 -45.49
N SER A 127 -21.34 17.20 -46.49
CA SER A 127 -21.47 18.14 -47.64
C SER A 127 -22.04 17.45 -48.87
#